data_AF-A0A933RT45-F1
#
_entry.id   AF-A0A933RT45-F1
#
_cell.length_a   1.000
_cell.length_b   1.000
_cell.length_c   1.000
_cell.angle_alpha   90.00
_cell.angle_beta   90.00
_cell.angle_gamma   90.00
#
_symmetry.space_group_name_H-M   'P 1'
#
loop_
_entity.id
_entity.type
_entity.pdbx_description
1 polymer ?
#
loop_
_entity_poly.entity_id
_entity_poly.type
_entity_poly.pdbx_seq_one_letter_code
_entity_poly.pdbx_strand_id
1 'polypeptide(L)' 'GEAGAEVSGRRKGTVMTVEFQIEGQEFVALNGGPVFTFSPAISFVVNCETQQEVDDLWEKLSSGGEIE' A
#
# COMPACT_ATOMS: atom_id res chain seq x y z
N GLY A 1 -8.16 -14.44 -13.18
CA GLY A 1 -9.17 -15.40 -13.68
C GLY A 1 -10.56 -14.99 -13.23
N GLU A 2 -11.59 -15.77 -13.56
CA GLU A 2 -12.98 -15.48 -13.12
C GLU A 2 -13.12 -15.51 -11.60
N ALA A 3 -12.56 -16.52 -10.93
CA ALA A 3 -12.55 -16.59 -9.47
C ALA A 3 -11.96 -15.34 -8.79
N GLY A 4 -10.91 -14.75 -9.37
CA GLY A 4 -10.32 -13.52 -8.82
C GLY A 4 -11.21 -12.29 -8.99
N ALA A 5 -11.98 -12.22 -10.08
CA ALA A 5 -12.91 -11.13 -10.33
C ALA A 5 -14.09 -11.14 -9.34
N GLU A 6 -14.61 -12.33 -9.05
CA GLU A 6 -15.70 -12.54 -8.09
C GLU A 6 -15.28 -12.15 -6.67
N VAL A 7 -14.14 -12.66 -6.18
CA VAL A 7 -13.66 -12.40 -4.81
C VAL A 7 -13.29 -10.93 -4.59
N SER A 8 -12.64 -10.29 -5.57
CA SER A 8 -12.18 -8.90 -5.43
C SER A 8 -13.24 -7.84 -5.75
N GLY A 9 -14.37 -8.24 -6.35
CA GLY A 9 -15.36 -7.32 -6.91
C GLY A 9 -14.85 -6.52 -8.13
N ARG A 10 -13.71 -6.91 -8.72
CA ARG A 10 -13.11 -6.21 -9.88
C ARG A 10 -13.36 -6.96 -11.18
N ARG A 11 -13.32 -6.25 -12.31
CA ARG A 11 -13.53 -6.85 -13.63
C ARG A 11 -12.45 -7.89 -13.97
N LYS A 12 -12.85 -8.98 -14.64
CA LYS A 12 -11.90 -9.95 -15.19
C LYS A 12 -10.84 -9.26 -16.06
N GLY A 13 -9.58 -9.63 -15.84
CA GLY A 13 -8.44 -9.06 -16.56
C GLY A 13 -7.79 -7.84 -15.89
N THR A 14 -8.35 -7.33 -14.78
CA THR A 14 -7.64 -6.32 -13.98
C THR A 14 -6.53 -6.96 -13.16
N VAL A 15 -5.53 -6.14 -12.80
CA VAL A 15 -4.40 -6.53 -11.94
C VAL A 15 -4.91 -7.11 -10.61
N MET A 16 -4.45 -8.31 -10.27
CA MET A 16 -4.78 -8.99 -9.02
C MET A 16 -3.69 -8.75 -7.98
N THR A 17 -2.44 -9.04 -8.33
CA THR A 17 -1.27 -8.79 -7.49
C THR A 17 -0.24 -7.95 -8.22
N VAL A 18 0.57 -7.23 -7.46
CA VAL A 18 1.78 -6.54 -7.94
C VAL A 18 2.92 -6.85 -7.00
N GLU A 19 4.04 -7.27 -7.57
CA GLU A 19 5.32 -7.37 -6.88
C GLU A 19 6.10 -6.06 -7.08
N PHE A 20 6.63 -5.50 -6.00
CA PHE A 20 7.44 -4.29 -6.03
C PHE A 20 8.41 -4.26 -4.86
N GLN A 21 9.35 -3.33 -4.90
CA GLN A 21 10.36 -3.17 -3.87
C GLN A 21 10.36 -1.73 -3.35
N ILE A 22 10.47 -1.55 -2.04
CA ILE A 22 10.69 -0.25 -1.38
C ILE A 22 11.92 -0.41 -0.49
N GLU A 23 12.92 0.46 -0.62
CA GLU A 23 14.13 0.48 0.24
C GLU A 23 14.78 -0.92 0.40
N GLY A 24 14.85 -1.68 -0.68
CA GLY A 24 15.43 -3.03 -0.65
C GLY A 24 14.48 -4.15 -0.22
N GLN A 25 13.33 -3.84 0.38
CA GLN A 25 12.35 -4.82 0.85
C GLN A 25 11.31 -5.16 -0.23
N GLU A 26 11.10 -6.45 -0.48
CA GLU A 26 10.11 -6.95 -1.44
C GLU A 26 8.71 -6.98 -0.84
N PHE A 27 7.71 -6.59 -1.63
CA PHE A 27 6.31 -6.57 -1.25
C PHE A 27 5.42 -7.16 -2.35
N VAL A 28 4.30 -7.74 -1.91
CA VAL A 28 3.19 -8.11 -2.78
C VAL A 28 1.96 -7.33 -2.37
N ALA A 29 1.46 -6.44 -3.25
CA ALA A 29 0.15 -5.82 -3.08
C ALA A 29 -0.92 -6.71 -3.71
N LEU A 30 -2.05 -6.88 -3.01
CA LEU A 30 -3.19 -7.69 -3.45
C LEU A 30 -4.45 -6.83 -3.53
N ASN A 31 -5.09 -6.80 -4.70
CA ASN A 31 -6.42 -6.22 -4.88
C ASN A 31 -7.49 -7.21 -4.40
N GLY A 32 -7.59 -7.42 -3.09
CA GLY A 32 -8.42 -8.46 -2.45
C GLY A 32 -9.88 -8.09 -2.18
N GLY A 33 -10.34 -6.91 -2.59
CA GLY A 33 -11.67 -6.39 -2.24
C GLY A 33 -11.72 -5.75 -0.84
N PRO A 34 -12.89 -5.26 -0.39
CA PRO A 34 -13.02 -4.44 0.83
C PRO A 34 -13.11 -5.24 2.13
N VAL A 35 -12.86 -6.55 2.10
CA VAL A 35 -13.06 -7.46 3.25
C VAL A 35 -12.06 -7.19 4.37
N PHE A 36 -10.86 -6.71 4.03
CA PHE A 36 -9.81 -6.35 4.98
C PHE A 36 -9.53 -4.86 4.89
N THR A 37 -9.43 -4.21 6.05
CA THR A 37 -9.09 -2.79 6.16
C THR A 37 -7.74 -2.63 6.83
N PHE A 38 -7.06 -1.53 6.55
CA PHE A 38 -5.85 -1.16 7.28
C PHE A 38 -6.16 -0.94 8.76
N SER A 39 -5.15 -1.19 9.59
CA SER A 39 -5.15 -0.85 11.01
C SER A 39 -3.73 -0.51 11.44
N PRO A 40 -3.53 0.22 12.55
CA PRO A 40 -2.19 0.53 13.05
C PRO A 40 -1.38 -0.69 13.53
N ALA A 41 -1.97 -1.89 13.54
CA ALA A 41 -1.29 -3.12 13.96
C ALA A 41 -0.10 -3.50 13.06
N ILE A 42 -0.09 -3.03 11.80
CA ILE A 42 1.04 -3.15 10.89
C ILE A 42 1.41 -1.75 10.41
N SER A 43 2.66 -1.35 10.65
CA SER A 43 3.22 -0.07 10.20
C SER A 43 4.63 -0.28 9.66
N PHE A 44 5.07 0.67 8.82
CA PHE A 44 6.43 0.70 8.28
C PHE A 44 7.17 1.88 8.89
N VAL A 45 8.43 1.66 9.24
CA VAL A 45 9.32 2.70 9.76
C VAL A 45 10.34 3.03 8.68
N VAL A 46 10.42 4.31 8.32
CA VAL A 46 11.41 4.83 7.39
C VAL A 46 12.43 5.63 8.19
N ASN A 47 13.69 5.21 8.14
CA ASN A 47 14.79 5.92 8.77
C ASN A 47 15.24 7.06 7.86
N CYS A 48 15.03 8.31 8.30
CA CYS A 48 15.49 9.50 7.60
C CYS A 48 16.79 10.00 8.23
N GLU A 49 17.75 10.43 7.42
CA GLU A 49 19.03 10.98 7.88
C GLU A 49 18.94 12.49 8.10
N THR A 50 18.01 13.17 7.42
CA THR A 50 17.86 14.63 7.48
C THR A 50 16.42 15.06 7.76
N GLN A 51 16.26 16.24 8.35
CA GLN A 51 14.93 16.84 8.53
C GLN A 51 14.21 17.07 7.20
N GLN A 52 14.95 17.37 6.14
CA GLN A 52 14.37 17.60 4.82
C GLN A 52 13.70 16.34 4.25
N GLU A 53 14.27 15.16 4.49
CA GLU A 53 13.67 13.88 4.11
C GLU A 53 12.40 13.59 4.90
N VAL A 54 12.42 13.89 6.21
CA VAL A 54 11.23 13.80 7.06
C VAL A 54 10.11 14.67 6.50
N ASP A 55 10.41 15.94 6.21
CA ASP A 55 9.41 16.90 5.72
C ASP A 55 8.84 16.47 4.34
N ASP A 56 9.70 16.02 3.42
CA ASP A 56 9.30 15.58 2.08
C ASP A 56 8.43 14.31 2.11
N LEU A 57 8.84 13.30 2.88
CA LEU A 57 8.06 12.06 3.02
C LEU A 57 6.76 12.32 3.76
N TRP A 58 6.77 13.15 4.80
CA TRP A 58 5.57 13.50 5.55
C TRP A 58 4.55 14.21 4.66
N GLU A 59 4.96 15.23 3.90
CA GLU A 59 4.07 15.96 2.99
C GLU A 59 3.46 15.01 1.93
N LYS A 60 4.28 14.15 1.32
CA LYS A 60 3.82 13.22 0.28
C LYS A 60 2.91 12.13 0.81
N LEU A 61 3.24 11.52 1.96
CA LEU A 61 2.47 10.40 2.52
C LEU A 61 1.17 10.85 3.20
N SER A 62 1.14 12.07 3.74
CA SER A 62 -0.09 12.63 4.31
C SER A 62 -1.08 13.12 3.25
N SER A 63 -0.61 13.44 2.04
CA SER A 63 -1.46 13.91 0.95
C SER A 63 -2.48 12.85 0.53
N GLY A 64 -3.77 13.10 0.80
CA GLY A 64 -4.86 12.17 0.51
C GLY A 64 -4.96 10.98 1.48
N GLY A 65 -4.15 10.96 2.54
CA GLY A 65 -4.24 10.02 3.65
C GLY A 65 -4.96 10.63 4.86
N GLU A 66 -4.85 9.94 5.99
CA GLU A 66 -5.37 10.39 7.28
C GLU A 66 -4.21 10.53 8.27
N ILE A 67 -4.21 11.62 9.02
CA ILE A 67 -3.27 11.85 10.13
C ILE A 67 -4.06 11.60 11.41
N GLU A 68 -3.80 10.48 12.07
CA GLU A 68 -4.41 10.08 13.35
C GLU A 68 -3.54 10.45 14.55
#